data_AF-A0A0C2X3S1-F1
#
_entry.id   AF-A0A0C2X3S1-F1
#
_cell.length_a   1.000
_cell.length_b   1.000
_cell.length_c   1.000
_cell.angle_alpha   90.00
_cell.angle_beta   90.00
_cell.angle_gamma   90.00
#
_symmetry.space_group_name_H-M   'P 1'
#
loop_
_entity.id
_entity.type
_entity.pdbx_description
1 polymer ?
#
loop_
_entity_poly.entity_id
_entity_poly.type
_entity_poly.pdbx_seq_one_letter_code
_entity_poly.pdbx_strand_id
1 'polypeptide(L)'
;MYTLPAMWDPQTKVGVSDSYRIAQYLDKTYPDTPNVLFDGIEVYDQVINGAPNVPELRSLLLFLMHCVLPFMNPVSQEGYKRKMEAMFGKKWEDISPTGEAKVEAWKGIKKGFDTLDAFLRENARPSAED
;
A
#
# COMPACT_ATOMS: atom_id res chain seq x y z
N MET A 1 14.84 8.51 -5.97
CA MET A 1 14.15 7.22 -6.14
C MET A 1 12.93 7.46 -7.01
N TYR A 2 12.75 6.70 -8.08
CA TYR A 2 11.58 6.81 -8.97
C TYR A 2 10.67 5.60 -8.77
N THR A 3 9.37 5.83 -8.68
CA THR A 3 8.36 4.81 -8.39
C THR A 3 7.17 4.92 -9.34
N LEU A 4 6.43 3.82 -9.46
CA LEU A 4 5.09 3.80 -10.03
C LEU A 4 4.06 3.80 -8.89
N PRO A 5 2.81 4.28 -9.12
CA PRO A 5 2.26 4.68 -10.42
C PRO A 5 2.71 6.08 -10.89
N ALA A 6 2.71 6.22 -12.22
CA ALA A 6 2.82 7.49 -12.94
C ALA A 6 1.85 7.45 -14.13
N MET A 7 1.27 8.60 -14.48
CA MET A 7 0.35 8.73 -15.60
C MET A 7 0.72 9.92 -16.47
N TRP A 8 0.36 9.83 -17.74
CA TRP A 8 0.35 10.93 -18.68
C TRP A 8 -1.07 11.12 -19.18
N ASP A 9 -1.61 12.31 -18.96
CA ASP A 9 -2.93 12.68 -19.45
C ASP A 9 -2.82 13.31 -20.84
N PRO A 10 -3.29 12.63 -21.90
CA PRO A 10 -3.19 13.15 -23.26
C PRO A 10 -4.15 14.32 -23.53
N GLN A 11 -5.20 14.53 -22.74
CA GLN A 11 -6.15 15.64 -22.93
C GLN A 11 -5.54 16.96 -22.46
N THR A 12 -4.92 16.95 -21.29
CA THR A 12 -4.30 18.14 -20.68
C THR A 12 -2.81 18.28 -20.97
N LYS A 13 -2.17 17.24 -21.51
CA LYS A 13 -0.71 17.14 -21.71
C LYS A 13 0.07 17.26 -20.41
N VAL A 14 -0.42 16.66 -19.32
CA VAL A 14 0.21 16.69 -18.00
C VAL A 14 0.69 15.29 -17.60
N GLY A 15 1.95 15.22 -17.15
CA GLY A 15 2.51 14.03 -16.51
C GLY A 15 2.46 14.15 -14.98
N VAL A 16 1.93 13.14 -14.31
CA VAL A 16 1.82 13.09 -12.85
C VAL A 16 2.35 11.76 -12.33
N SER A 17 3.16 11.81 -11.28
CA SER A 17 3.64 10.63 -10.55
C SER A 17 3.33 10.81 -9.06
N ASP A 18 3.32 9.71 -8.31
CA ASP A 18 2.81 9.60 -6.93
C ASP A 18 1.30 9.35 -6.89
N SER A 19 0.87 8.26 -6.26
CA SER A 19 -0.53 7.83 -6.26
C SER A 19 -1.47 8.85 -5.63
N TYR A 20 -1.06 9.53 -4.56
CA TYR A 20 -1.89 10.53 -3.90
C TYR A 20 -2.02 11.78 -4.77
N ARG A 21 -0.92 12.22 -5.40
CA ARG A 21 -0.96 13.34 -6.37
C ARG A 21 -1.78 13.01 -7.61
N ILE A 22 -1.73 11.77 -8.08
CA ILE A 22 -2.57 11.28 -9.17
C ILE A 22 -4.05 11.41 -8.79
N ALA A 23 -4.45 10.95 -7.60
CA ALA A 23 -5.84 11.08 -7.14
C ALA A 23 -6.28 12.55 -7.08
N GLN A 24 -5.46 13.44 -6.49
CA GLN A 24 -5.74 14.88 -6.45
C GLN A 24 -5.89 15.50 -7.84
N TYR A 25 -5.04 15.09 -8.78
CA TYR A 25 -5.11 15.54 -10.16
C TYR A 25 -6.41 15.08 -10.84
N LEU A 26 -6.79 13.82 -10.66
CA LEU A 26 -7.98 13.24 -11.28
C LEU A 26 -9.27 13.90 -10.76
N ASP A 27 -9.44 14.01 -9.43
CA ASP A 27 -10.62 14.64 -8.82
C ASP A 27 -10.78 16.10 -9.28
N LYS A 28 -9.66 16.83 -9.42
CA LYS A 28 -9.67 18.22 -9.89
C LYS A 28 -9.97 18.35 -11.39
N THR A 29 -9.39 17.47 -12.20
CA THR A 29 -9.41 17.58 -13.67
C THR A 29 -10.68 17.01 -14.27
N TYR A 30 -11.29 16.02 -13.60
CA TYR A 30 -12.47 15.31 -14.06
C TYR A 30 -13.59 15.37 -13.01
N PRO A 31 -14.16 16.56 -12.74
CA PRO A 31 -15.14 16.77 -11.67
C PRO A 31 -16.48 16.06 -11.89
N ASP A 32 -16.75 15.61 -13.12
CA ASP A 32 -17.95 14.81 -13.45
C ASP A 32 -17.80 13.33 -13.05
N THR A 33 -16.67 12.94 -12.46
CA THR A 33 -16.42 11.58 -11.95
C THR A 33 -16.55 11.53 -10.43
N PRO A 34 -16.87 10.37 -9.83
CA PRO A 34 -16.90 10.26 -8.38
C PRO A 34 -15.53 10.57 -7.77
N ASN A 35 -15.50 11.55 -6.86
CA ASN A 35 -14.27 11.92 -6.16
C ASN A 35 -13.75 10.75 -5.32
N VAL A 36 -12.44 10.51 -5.40
CA VAL A 36 -11.75 9.51 -4.56
C VAL A 36 -11.31 10.14 -3.23
N LEU A 37 -10.88 11.40 -3.26
CA LEU A 37 -10.54 12.16 -2.07
C LEU A 37 -11.79 12.88 -1.56
N PHE A 38 -11.96 12.85 -0.23
CA PHE A 38 -13.10 13.44 0.44
C PHE A 38 -12.67 14.16 1.71
N ASP A 39 -13.48 15.12 2.16
CA ASP A 39 -13.19 15.85 3.40
C ASP A 39 -13.05 14.89 4.57
N GLY A 40 -11.92 14.95 5.29
CA GLY A 40 -11.61 14.04 6.40
C GLY A 40 -10.93 12.73 5.97
N ILE A 41 -10.51 12.59 4.71
CA ILE A 41 -9.70 11.45 4.27
C ILE A 41 -8.38 11.33 5.04
N GLU A 42 -7.85 12.43 5.58
CA GLU A 42 -6.63 12.47 6.39
C GLU A 42 -6.76 11.58 7.65
N VAL A 43 -7.96 11.45 8.20
CA VAL A 43 -8.24 10.58 9.35
C VAL A 43 -8.02 9.10 8.96
N TYR A 44 -8.42 8.72 7.74
CA TYR A 44 -8.24 7.37 7.21
C TYR A 44 -6.81 7.15 6.67
N ASP A 45 -6.19 8.19 6.11
CA ASP A 45 -4.82 8.14 5.58
C ASP A 45 -3.79 7.77 6.66
N GLN A 46 -3.99 8.26 7.88
CA GLN A 46 -3.18 7.90 9.05
C GLN A 46 -3.19 6.40 9.37
N VAL A 47 -4.20 5.68 8.91
CA VAL A 47 -4.37 4.24 9.18
C VAL A 47 -4.00 3.41 7.95
N ILE A 48 -4.28 3.92 6.74
CA ILE A 48 -4.03 3.25 5.46
C ILE A 48 -2.56 3.41 5.01
N ASN A 49 -2.02 4.63 5.11
CA ASN A 49 -0.64 4.96 4.72
C ASN A 49 0.28 5.19 5.94
N GLY A 50 -0.30 5.39 7.12
CA GLY A 50 0.44 5.51 8.37
C GLY A 50 0.96 4.18 8.91
N ALA A 51 2.03 3.67 8.29
CA ALA A 51 2.87 2.61 8.86
C ALA A 51 3.37 2.87 10.31
N PRO A 52 3.34 4.08 10.91
CA PRO A 52 3.58 4.27 12.34
C PRO A 52 2.43 3.81 13.25
N ASN A 53 1.18 3.81 12.76
CA ASN A 53 -0.01 3.56 13.60
C ASN A 53 -0.42 2.09 13.62
N VAL A 54 -0.02 1.31 12.60
CA VAL A 54 -0.21 -0.15 12.59
C VAL A 54 1.10 -0.85 12.21
N PRO A 55 2.16 -0.74 13.05
CA PRO A 55 3.45 -1.36 12.78
C PRO A 55 3.36 -2.87 12.56
N GLU A 56 2.34 -3.52 13.11
CA GLU A 56 2.06 -4.94 12.92
C GLU A 56 1.78 -5.33 11.46
N LEU A 57 1.25 -4.43 10.64
CA LEU A 57 1.05 -4.68 9.20
C LEU A 57 2.35 -4.57 8.40
N ARG A 58 3.44 -4.04 8.96
CA ARG A 58 4.74 -4.03 8.25
C ARG A 58 5.23 -5.44 7.94
N SER A 59 4.91 -6.41 8.80
CA SER A 59 5.22 -7.82 8.58
C SER A 59 4.49 -8.42 7.38
N LEU A 60 3.33 -7.86 6.98
CA LEU A 60 2.60 -8.30 5.80
C LEU A 60 3.43 -8.15 4.53
N LEU A 61 4.21 -7.06 4.44
CA LEU A 61 5.08 -6.81 3.29
C LEU A 61 6.06 -7.97 3.06
N LEU A 62 6.66 -8.52 4.13
CA LEU A 62 7.63 -9.62 4.05
C LEU A 62 7.06 -10.85 3.33
N PHE A 63 5.77 -11.13 3.52
CA PHE A 63 5.07 -12.22 2.85
C PHE A 63 4.66 -11.87 1.42
N LEU A 64 4.04 -10.69 1.22
CA LEU A 64 3.56 -10.26 -0.09
C LEU A 64 4.68 -10.21 -1.14
N MET A 65 5.88 -9.80 -0.73
CA MET A 65 7.03 -9.69 -1.64
C MET A 65 7.37 -11.02 -2.32
N HIS A 66 7.27 -12.13 -1.59
CA HIS A 66 7.53 -13.45 -2.14
C HIS A 66 6.36 -13.94 -3.00
N CYS A 67 5.13 -13.59 -2.63
CA CYS A 67 3.94 -13.95 -3.40
C CYS A 67 3.90 -13.29 -4.77
N VAL A 68 4.38 -12.05 -4.92
CA VAL A 68 4.30 -11.32 -6.20
C VAL A 68 5.34 -11.77 -7.23
N LEU A 69 6.46 -12.33 -6.78
CA LEU A 69 7.61 -12.64 -7.64
C LEU A 69 7.25 -13.57 -8.82
N PRO A 70 6.52 -14.69 -8.66
CA PRO A 70 6.20 -15.60 -9.77
C PRO A 70 5.33 -14.96 -10.86
N PHE A 71 4.60 -13.89 -10.53
CA PHE A 71 3.73 -13.17 -11.45
C PHE A 71 4.46 -12.09 -12.26
N MET A 72 5.73 -11.82 -11.95
CA MET A 72 6.55 -10.85 -12.68
C MET A 72 7.24 -11.50 -13.89
N ASN A 73 7.51 -10.71 -14.92
CA ASN A 73 8.39 -11.15 -16.00
C ASN A 73 9.84 -11.36 -15.48
N PRO A 74 10.67 -12.18 -16.15
CA PRO A 74 12.00 -12.55 -15.66
C PRO A 74 12.92 -11.37 -15.33
N VAL A 75 12.90 -10.31 -16.15
CA VAL A 75 13.72 -9.11 -15.96
C VAL A 75 13.31 -8.36 -14.68
N SER A 76 12.00 -8.21 -14.47
CA SER A 76 11.45 -7.60 -13.27
C SER A 76 11.75 -8.41 -12.02
N GLN A 77 11.73 -9.74 -12.09
CA GLN A 77 12.04 -10.61 -10.94
C GLN A 77 13.45 -10.37 -10.41
N GLU A 78 14.46 -10.35 -11.30
CA GLU A 78 15.85 -10.11 -10.91
C GLU A 78 16.04 -8.72 -10.28
N GLY A 79 15.50 -7.68 -10.94
CA GLY A 79 15.54 -6.32 -10.43
C GLY A 79 14.81 -6.16 -9.10
N TYR A 80 13.68 -6.86 -8.92
CA TYR A 80 12.91 -6.86 -7.69
C TYR A 80 13.69 -7.50 -6.55
N LYS A 81 14.24 -8.70 -6.72
CA LYS A 81 15.06 -9.38 -5.71
C LYS A 81 16.21 -8.49 -5.24
N ARG A 82 16.99 -7.93 -6.17
CA ARG A 82 18.12 -7.04 -5.84
C ARG A 82 17.70 -5.84 -5.01
N LYS A 83 16.56 -5.21 -5.34
CA LYS A 83 16.02 -4.08 -4.57
C LYS A 83 15.63 -4.49 -3.15
N MET A 84 15.05 -5.68 -2.99
CA MET A 84 14.63 -6.18 -1.69
C MET A 84 15.81 -6.62 -0.83
N GLU A 85 16.79 -7.29 -1.41
CA GLU A 85 18.05 -7.60 -0.72
C GLU A 85 18.75 -6.33 -0.23
N ALA A 86 18.82 -5.29 -1.07
CA ALA A 86 19.40 -4.00 -0.70
C ALA A 86 18.59 -3.27 0.39
N MET A 87 17.26 -3.35 0.33
CA MET A 87 16.37 -2.71 1.31
C MET A 87 16.48 -3.37 2.70
N PHE A 88 16.61 -4.70 2.75
CA PHE A 88 16.61 -5.44 4.01
C PHE A 88 18.01 -5.83 4.50
N GLY A 89 19.04 -5.66 3.68
CA GLY A 89 20.41 -6.08 4.01
C GLY A 89 20.58 -7.59 4.17
N LYS A 90 19.66 -8.38 3.59
CA LYS A 90 19.60 -9.84 3.69
C LYS A 90 19.55 -10.47 2.29
N LYS A 91 19.90 -11.75 2.19
CA LYS A 91 19.65 -12.53 0.99
C LYS A 91 18.15 -12.75 0.81
N TRP A 92 17.71 -12.85 -0.44
CA TRP A 92 16.30 -12.99 -0.81
C TRP A 92 15.61 -14.11 -0.02
N GLU A 93 16.28 -15.26 0.12
CA GLU A 93 15.81 -16.45 0.82
C GLU A 93 15.63 -16.24 2.33
N ASP A 94 16.33 -15.25 2.92
CA ASP A 94 16.35 -14.95 4.35
C ASP A 94 15.48 -13.74 4.75
N ILE A 95 14.80 -13.12 3.78
CA ILE A 95 13.93 -11.95 4.04
C ILE A 95 12.64 -12.39 4.76
N SER A 96 12.03 -13.50 4.32
CA SER A 96 10.79 -13.99 4.92
C SER A 96 11.02 -14.60 6.30
N PRO A 97 10.18 -14.30 7.30
CA PRO A 97 10.24 -14.99 8.58
C PRO A 97 9.86 -16.47 8.41
N THR A 98 10.55 -17.35 9.13
CA THR A 98 10.32 -18.80 9.14
C THR A 98 10.11 -19.30 10.58
N GLY A 99 9.65 -20.54 10.75
CA GLY A 99 9.46 -21.17 12.07
C GLY A 99 8.57 -20.36 13.00
N GLU A 100 9.00 -20.18 14.26
CA GLU A 100 8.28 -19.40 15.28
C GLU A 100 8.13 -17.92 14.89
N ALA A 101 9.15 -17.33 14.25
CA ALA A 101 9.08 -15.93 13.80
C ALA A 101 7.97 -15.72 12.77
N LYS A 102 7.68 -16.72 11.93
CA LYS A 102 6.53 -16.68 11.01
C LYS A 102 5.21 -16.66 11.76
N VAL A 103 5.07 -17.49 12.80
CA VAL A 103 3.85 -17.56 13.62
C VAL A 103 3.59 -16.23 14.31
N GLU A 104 4.61 -15.63 14.92
CA GLU A 104 4.50 -14.32 15.56
C GLU A 104 4.20 -13.20 14.57
N ALA A 105 4.81 -13.23 13.38
CA ALA A 105 4.50 -12.28 12.31
C ALA A 105 3.01 -12.35 11.90
N TRP A 106 2.43 -13.54 11.77
CA TRP A 106 1.01 -13.71 11.45
C TRP A 106 0.08 -13.26 12.58
N LYS A 107 0.44 -13.49 13.85
CA LYS A 107 -0.31 -12.94 15.00
C LYS A 107 -0.31 -11.41 14.96
N GLY A 108 0.84 -10.80 14.67
CA GLY A 108 0.97 -9.37 14.44
C GLY A 108 0.02 -8.90 13.33
N ILE A 109 0.14 -9.48 12.14
CA ILE A 109 -0.72 -9.13 10.99
C ILE A 109 -2.21 -9.19 11.35
N LYS A 110 -2.65 -10.26 12.04
CA LYS A 110 -4.04 -10.37 12.51
C LYS A 110 -4.41 -9.19 13.41
N LYS A 111 -3.61 -8.90 14.43
CA LYS A 111 -3.84 -7.76 15.33
C LYS A 111 -3.89 -6.42 14.56
N GLY A 112 -3.06 -6.27 13.54
CA GLY A 112 -3.08 -5.11 12.66
C GLY A 112 -4.43 -4.96 11.96
N PHE A 113 -4.95 -6.03 11.36
CA PHE A 113 -6.28 -6.03 10.76
C PHE A 113 -7.41 -5.86 11.80
N ASP A 114 -7.29 -6.40 13.01
CA ASP A 114 -8.26 -6.16 14.09
C ASP A 114 -8.31 -4.65 14.47
N THR A 115 -7.16 -3.98 14.46
CA THR A 115 -7.07 -2.52 14.71
C THR A 115 -7.72 -1.72 13.59
N LEU A 116 -7.51 -2.12 12.32
CA LEU A 116 -8.19 -1.53 11.17
C LEU A 116 -9.72 -1.69 11.27
N ASP A 117 -10.19 -2.89 11.60
CA ASP A 117 -11.63 -3.17 11.74
C ASP A 117 -12.27 -2.31 12.84
N ALA A 118 -11.63 -2.20 14.01
CA ALA A 118 -12.11 -1.34 15.10
C ALA A 118 -12.20 0.13 14.65
N PHE A 119 -11.13 0.66 14.05
CA PHE A 119 -11.10 2.04 13.55
C PHE A 119 -12.20 2.31 12.52
N LEU A 120 -12.39 1.41 11.56
CA LEU A 120 -13.41 1.56 10.52
C LEU A 120 -14.83 1.52 11.09
N ARG A 121 -15.10 0.72 12.14
CA ARG A 121 -16.40 0.69 12.82
C ARG A 121 -16.69 1.96 13.60
N GLU A 122 -15.69 2.51 14.29
CA GLU A 122 -15.81 3.76 15.04
C GLU A 122 -16.03 4.97 14.14
N ASN A 123 -15.45 4.93 12.94
CA ASN A 123 -15.50 6.00 11.94
C ASN A 123 -16.39 5.65 10.74
N ALA A 124 -17.32 4.70 10.91
CA ALA A 124 -18.26 4.34 9.87
C ALA A 124 -19.11 5.57 9.56
N ARG A 125 -19.02 6.08 8.32
CA ARG A 125 -20.01 7.04 7.85
C ARG A 125 -21.35 6.32 7.71
N PRO A 126 -22.49 6.98 8.00
CA PRO A 126 -23.77 6.52 7.48
C PRO A 126 -23.59 6.34 5.97
N SER A 127 -24.11 5.23 5.44
CA SER A 127 -24.02 5.01 4.01
C SER A 127 -24.81 6.13 3.31
N ALA A 128 -24.49 6.44 2.05
CA ALA A 128 -25.34 7.35 1.26
C ALA A 128 -26.75 6.77 0.99
N GLU A 129 -27.08 5.60 1.57
CA GLU A 129 -28.36 4.91 1.50
C GLU A 129 -29.16 4.99 2.81
N ASP A 130 -28.67 5.71 3.84
CA ASP A 130 -29.40 6.06 5.08
C ASP A 130 -29.88 7.53 5.07
#